data_AF-A0A094J732-F1
#
_entry.id   AF-A0A094J732-F1
#
_cell.length_a   1.000
_cell.length_b   1.000
_cell.length_c   1.000
_cell.angle_alpha   90.00
_cell.angle_beta   90.00
_cell.angle_gamma   90.00
#
_symmetry.space_group_name_H-M   'P 1'
#
loop_
_entity.id
_entity.type
_entity.pdbx_description
1 polymer ?
#
loop_
_entity_poly.entity_id
_entity_poly.type
_entity_poly.pdbx_seq_one_letter_code
_entity_poly.pdbx_strand_id
1 'polypeptide(L)'
;MTDVTHLRGKYLTALRLAESHEKIHPAWQDDTNKGFLICYELQLAFADNTTLSITPTEVELPRRYPALGLMLSETTATTLSEMFEIPELPARIEQVTQIDYLLEGTTNQIELVLLNGRKLIIRHVFPPMTLGVKLTNV
;
A
#
# COMPACT_ATOMS: atom_id res chain seq x y z
N MET A 1 -13.74 -5.25 7.28
CA MET A 1 -12.70 -4.23 7.07
C MET A 1 -11.49 -4.67 7.86
N THR A 2 -10.35 -4.91 7.22
CA THR A 2 -9.15 -5.38 7.91
C THR A 2 -8.45 -4.17 8.52
N ASP A 3 -8.43 -4.10 9.85
CA ASP A 3 -7.83 -3.00 10.62
C ASP A 3 -6.31 -3.13 10.62
N VAL A 4 -5.58 -2.12 10.10
CA VAL A 4 -4.11 -2.08 10.12
C VAL A 4 -3.51 -1.25 11.25
N THR A 5 -4.32 -0.73 12.16
CA THR A 5 -3.81 0.11 13.26
C THR A 5 -2.81 -0.64 14.17
N HIS A 6 -2.90 -1.96 14.22
CA HIS A 6 -1.97 -2.85 14.93
C HIS A 6 -0.53 -2.83 14.37
N LEU A 7 -0.32 -2.29 13.16
CA LEU A 7 1.04 -2.09 12.61
C LEU A 7 1.79 -0.96 13.31
N ARG A 8 1.08 -0.07 14.02
CA ARG A 8 1.72 1.01 14.79
C ARG A 8 2.68 0.43 15.83
N GLY A 9 3.90 0.96 15.84
CA GLY A 9 4.98 0.53 16.72
C GLY A 9 5.79 -0.63 16.17
N LYS A 10 5.35 -1.33 15.11
CA LYS A 10 6.17 -2.32 14.42
C LYS A 10 7.33 -1.64 13.67
N TYR A 11 8.40 -2.41 13.46
CA TYR A 11 9.55 -1.99 12.68
C TYR A 11 9.45 -2.61 11.28
N LEU A 12 9.22 -1.76 10.28
CA LEU A 12 9.28 -2.16 8.87
C LEU A 12 10.74 -2.44 8.52
N THR A 13 11.03 -3.59 7.93
CA THR A 13 12.39 -4.02 7.54
C THR A 13 12.58 -4.08 6.04
N ALA A 14 11.50 -4.28 5.28
CA ALA A 14 11.50 -4.25 3.83
C ALA A 14 10.09 -3.99 3.28
N LEU A 15 10.05 -3.41 2.07
CA LEU A 15 8.87 -3.39 1.22
C LEU A 15 9.25 -4.08 -0.10
N ARG A 16 8.46 -5.06 -0.50
CA ARG A 16 8.65 -5.84 -1.72
C ARG A 16 7.44 -5.72 -2.64
N LEU A 17 7.66 -5.79 -3.94
CA LEU A 17 6.62 -5.60 -4.95
C LEU A 17 6.54 -6.83 -5.85
N ALA A 18 5.33 -7.19 -6.25
CA ALA A 18 5.13 -8.00 -7.45
C ALA A 18 5.36 -7.11 -8.67
N GLU A 19 5.66 -7.73 -9.82
CA GLU A 19 5.96 -7.08 -11.10
C GLU A 19 5.56 -5.60 -11.14
N SER A 20 6.55 -4.72 -11.04
CA SER A 20 6.30 -3.29 -11.04
C SER A 20 6.47 -2.70 -12.43
N HIS A 21 5.81 -1.57 -12.67
CA HIS A 21 5.98 -0.74 -13.84
C HIS A 21 6.13 0.71 -13.39
N GLU A 22 7.18 1.37 -13.89
CA GLU A 22 7.54 2.73 -13.45
C GLU A 22 6.47 3.80 -13.71
N LYS A 23 5.47 3.52 -14.57
CA LYS A 23 4.53 4.54 -15.02
C LYS A 23 3.10 4.03 -15.02
N ILE A 24 2.24 4.82 -14.36
CA ILE A 24 0.81 4.86 -14.67
C ILE A 24 0.68 5.15 -16.17
N HIS A 25 -0.18 4.39 -16.84
CA HIS A 25 -0.43 4.62 -18.26
C HIS A 25 -0.90 6.07 -18.47
N PRO A 26 -0.38 6.82 -19.45
CA PRO A 26 -0.63 8.27 -19.59
C PRO A 26 -2.11 8.69 -19.59
N ALA A 27 -3.01 7.83 -20.09
CA ALA A 27 -4.45 8.07 -20.08
C ALA A 27 -5.07 8.17 -18.67
N TRP A 28 -4.36 7.66 -17.65
CA TRP A 28 -4.82 7.57 -16.27
C TRP A 28 -3.95 8.39 -15.31
N GLN A 29 -2.95 9.10 -15.83
CA GLN A 29 -2.11 9.95 -15.01
C GLN A 29 -2.81 11.28 -14.73
N ASP A 30 -2.88 11.64 -13.45
CA ASP A 30 -3.36 12.95 -12.99
C ASP A 30 -2.52 13.45 -11.80
N ASP A 31 -2.88 14.61 -11.27
CA ASP A 31 -2.17 15.23 -10.15
C ASP A 31 -2.25 14.40 -8.85
N THR A 32 -3.26 13.56 -8.71
CA THR A 32 -3.48 12.74 -7.52
C THR A 32 -2.61 11.50 -7.47
N ASN A 33 -2.13 11.05 -8.64
CA ASN A 33 -1.37 9.81 -8.76
C ASN A 33 0.06 9.99 -9.32
N LYS A 34 0.48 11.24 -9.47
CA LYS A 34 1.84 11.58 -9.88
C LYS A 34 2.90 11.03 -8.91
N GLY A 35 3.84 10.27 -9.47
CA GLY A 35 5.00 9.72 -8.76
C GLY A 35 4.73 8.45 -7.97
N PHE A 36 3.58 7.79 -8.18
CA PHE A 36 3.42 6.40 -7.76
C PHE A 36 4.23 5.47 -8.67
N LEU A 37 4.92 4.53 -8.05
CA LEU A 37 5.32 3.30 -8.72
C LEU A 37 4.12 2.34 -8.73
N ILE A 38 3.88 1.67 -9.85
CA ILE A 38 2.71 0.81 -10.02
C ILE A 38 3.11 -0.65 -9.88
N CYS A 39 2.34 -1.43 -9.11
CA CYS A 39 2.51 -2.87 -8.95
C CYS A 39 1.15 -3.57 -8.77
N TYR A 40 1.13 -4.90 -8.75
CA TYR A 40 -0.11 -5.69 -8.56
C TYR A 40 -0.27 -6.24 -7.14
N GLU A 41 0.84 -6.39 -6.43
CA GLU A 41 0.89 -6.83 -5.04
C GLU A 41 2.08 -6.15 -4.39
N LEU A 42 2.00 -5.91 -3.08
CA LEU A 42 3.16 -5.58 -2.28
C LEU A 42 3.18 -6.34 -0.96
N GLN A 43 4.37 -6.55 -0.42
CA GLN A 43 4.61 -7.20 0.86
C GLN A 43 5.41 -6.29 1.78
N LEU A 44 4.84 -5.98 2.94
CA LEU A 44 5.53 -5.30 4.05
C LEU A 44 6.11 -6.35 4.98
N ALA A 45 7.43 -6.40 5.12
CA ALA A 45 8.10 -7.29 6.06
C ALA A 45 8.47 -6.53 7.34
N PHE A 46 8.30 -7.17 8.49
CA PHE A 46 8.54 -6.57 9.80
C PHE A 46 9.62 -7.31 10.60
N ALA A 47 10.20 -6.63 11.59
CA ALA A 47 11.27 -7.19 12.44
C ALA A 47 10.80 -8.35 13.34
N ASP A 48 9.50 -8.50 13.56
CA ASP A 48 8.89 -9.63 14.28
C ASP A 48 8.70 -10.88 13.40
N ASN A 49 9.28 -10.89 12.19
CA ASN A 49 9.14 -11.90 11.14
C ASN A 49 7.72 -12.06 10.57
N THR A 50 6.80 -11.13 10.88
CA THR A 50 5.52 -11.08 10.18
C THR A 50 5.69 -10.41 8.82
N THR A 51 4.93 -10.88 7.82
CA THR A 51 4.81 -10.22 6.53
C THR A 51 3.34 -9.96 6.24
N LEU A 52 3.02 -8.78 5.74
CA LEU A 52 1.68 -8.39 5.33
C LEU A 52 1.67 -8.19 3.82
N SER A 53 0.89 -9.02 3.11
CA SER A 53 0.60 -8.83 1.69
C SER A 53 -0.59 -7.89 1.54
N ILE A 54 -0.50 -6.99 0.55
CA ILE A 54 -1.54 -6.05 0.18
C ILE A 54 -1.76 -6.17 -1.33
N THR A 55 -3.03 -6.35 -1.71
CA THR A 55 -3.47 -6.44 -3.11
C THR A 55 -4.66 -5.51 -3.37
N PRO A 56 -4.82 -5.01 -4.60
CA PRO A 56 -6.02 -4.31 -5.01
C PRO A 56 -7.18 -5.31 -5.11
N THR A 57 -8.38 -4.90 -4.72
CA THR A 57 -9.56 -5.78 -4.76
C THR A 57 -10.84 -5.00 -5.03
N GLU A 58 -11.87 -5.71 -5.48
CA GLU A 58 -13.23 -5.22 -5.52
C GLU A 58 -13.96 -5.59 -4.23
N VAL A 59 -14.68 -4.62 -3.67
CA VAL A 59 -15.45 -4.75 -2.44
C VAL A 59 -16.92 -4.58 -2.78
N GLU A 60 -17.67 -5.67 -2.66
CA GLU A 60 -19.12 -5.66 -2.86
C GLU A 60 -19.81 -4.76 -1.81
N LEU A 61 -20.55 -3.77 -2.29
CA LEU A 61 -21.33 -2.86 -1.44
C LEU A 61 -22.83 -2.95 -1.77
N PRO A 62 -23.73 -2.88 -0.77
CA PRO A 62 -25.16 -3.01 -1.02
C PRO A 62 -25.69 -1.96 -2.01
N ARG A 63 -26.39 -2.43 -3.05
CA ARG A 63 -27.13 -1.60 -4.03
C ARG A 63 -26.25 -0.63 -4.85
N ARG A 64 -24.97 -0.94 -5.03
CA ARG A 64 -24.04 -0.18 -5.89
C ARG A 64 -23.12 -1.14 -6.65
N TYR A 65 -22.38 -0.61 -7.61
CA TYR A 65 -21.27 -1.35 -8.22
C TYR A 65 -20.17 -1.63 -7.17
N PRO A 66 -19.38 -2.69 -7.35
CA PRO A 66 -18.26 -2.97 -6.45
C PRO A 66 -17.34 -1.76 -6.34
N ALA A 67 -16.98 -1.42 -5.10
CA ALA A 67 -16.00 -0.38 -4.82
C ALA A 67 -14.59 -0.95 -4.96
N LEU A 68 -13.63 -0.11 -5.27
CA LEU A 68 -12.23 -0.48 -5.23
C LEU A 68 -11.69 -0.34 -3.82
N GLY A 69 -11.01 -1.38 -3.33
CA GLY A 69 -10.46 -1.43 -1.99
C GLY A 69 -9.12 -2.14 -1.92
N LEU A 70 -8.59 -2.26 -0.71
CA LEU A 70 -7.38 -3.02 -0.45
C LEU A 70 -7.73 -4.31 0.29
N MET A 71 -7.23 -5.44 -0.23
CA MET A 71 -7.22 -6.71 0.49
C MET A 71 -5.88 -6.85 1.21
N LEU A 72 -5.93 -7.33 2.45
CA LEU A 72 -4.76 -7.53 3.28
C LEU A 72 -4.75 -8.96 3.81
N SER A 73 -3.59 -9.59 3.76
CA SER A 73 -3.38 -10.94 4.28
C SER A 73 -2.03 -11.06 4.95
N GLU A 74 -2.01 -11.66 6.14
CA GLU A 74 -0.74 -12.06 6.76
C GLU A 74 -0.18 -13.27 6.01
N THR A 75 1.12 -13.24 5.77
CA THR A 75 1.87 -14.35 5.19
C THR A 75 3.20 -14.49 5.93
N THR A 76 3.72 -15.71 5.98
CA THR A 76 5.07 -16.00 6.47
C THR A 76 6.05 -16.20 5.31
N ALA A 77 5.54 -16.30 4.08
CA ALA A 77 6.34 -16.50 2.89
C ALA A 77 6.64 -15.15 2.22
N THR A 78 7.93 -14.85 2.04
CA THR A 78 8.36 -13.83 1.08
C THR A 78 8.35 -14.46 -0.31
N THR A 79 7.39 -14.06 -1.14
CA THR A 79 7.25 -14.58 -2.51
C THR A 79 7.65 -13.57 -3.57
N LEU A 80 7.84 -12.31 -3.18
CA LEU A 80 8.17 -11.19 -4.06
C LEU A 80 9.66 -10.90 -4.02
N SER A 81 10.25 -10.57 -5.17
CA SER A 81 11.69 -10.37 -5.32
C SER A 81 12.11 -8.91 -5.52
N GLU A 82 11.23 -8.07 -6.05
CA GLU A 82 11.55 -6.67 -6.30
C GLU A 82 11.49 -5.85 -5.01
N MET A 83 12.54 -5.11 -4.72
CA MET A 83 12.64 -4.29 -3.51
C MET A 83 12.28 -2.84 -3.82
N PHE A 84 11.35 -2.28 -3.04
CA PHE A 84 11.10 -0.84 -3.06
C PHE A 84 12.04 -0.14 -2.08
N GLU A 85 12.79 0.84 -2.56
CA GLU A 85 13.76 1.55 -1.73
C GLU A 85 13.08 2.47 -0.70
N ILE A 86 13.20 2.09 0.57
CA ILE A 86 12.91 2.96 1.70
C ILE A 86 14.23 3.15 2.44
N PRO A 87 14.83 4.35 2.41
CA PRO A 87 16.05 4.61 3.15
C PRO A 87 15.84 4.50 4.65
N GLU A 88 16.91 4.10 5.34
CA GLU A 88 16.98 3.99 6.81
C GLU A 88 16.03 2.94 7.40
N LEU A 89 15.87 1.80 6.71
CA LEU A 89 15.28 0.61 7.31
C LEU A 89 16.30 -0.09 8.25
N PRO A 90 15.85 -0.75 9.35
CA PRO A 90 14.46 -0.84 9.77
C PRO A 90 13.93 0.47 10.37
N ALA A 91 12.68 0.82 10.03
CA ALA A 91 12.04 2.04 10.49
C ALA A 91 10.77 1.72 11.29
N ARG A 92 10.62 2.34 12.46
CA ARG A 92 9.42 2.19 13.29
C ARG A 92 8.24 2.94 12.67
N ILE A 93 7.07 2.32 12.63
CA ILE A 93 5.82 2.96 12.20
C ILE A 93 5.24 3.74 13.38
N GLU A 94 5.19 5.06 13.28
CA GLU A 94 4.66 5.95 14.32
C GLU A 94 3.15 6.18 14.17
N GLN A 95 2.65 6.22 12.93
CA GLN A 95 1.23 6.40 12.63
C GLN A 95 0.78 5.51 11.47
N VAL A 96 -0.47 5.08 11.54
CA VAL A 96 -1.14 4.30 10.50
C VAL A 96 -2.49 4.96 10.24
N THR A 97 -2.77 5.27 8.97
CA THR A 97 -4.04 5.88 8.57
C THR A 97 -4.66 5.06 7.45
N GLN A 98 -5.96 4.74 7.60
CA GLN A 98 -6.78 4.15 6.55
C GLN A 98 -7.70 5.23 5.98
N ILE A 99 -7.76 5.31 4.65
CA ILE A 99 -8.47 6.39 3.96
C ILE A 99 -9.35 5.77 2.86
N ASP A 100 -10.59 6.23 2.79
CA ASP A 100 -11.43 6.10 1.60
C ASP A 100 -11.14 7.29 0.67
N TYR A 101 -10.09 7.15 -0.12
CA TYR A 101 -9.61 8.18 -1.04
C TYR A 101 -10.56 8.39 -2.21
N LEU A 102 -11.20 7.32 -2.71
CA LEU A 102 -12.13 7.35 -3.84
C LEU A 102 -13.57 7.72 -3.43
N LEU A 103 -13.86 7.81 -2.13
CA LEU A 103 -15.18 8.11 -1.57
C LEU A 103 -16.25 7.07 -1.94
N GLU A 104 -15.83 5.81 -2.08
CA GLU A 104 -16.69 4.70 -2.50
C GLU A 104 -17.29 3.94 -1.31
N GLY A 105 -16.89 4.28 -0.09
CA GLY A 105 -17.34 3.65 1.15
C GLY A 105 -16.46 2.50 1.64
N THR A 106 -15.22 2.41 1.13
CA THR A 106 -14.25 1.37 1.53
C THR A 106 -12.83 1.93 1.61
N THR A 107 -11.95 1.26 2.37
CA THR A 107 -10.53 1.65 2.44
C THR A 107 -9.84 1.25 1.13
N ASN A 108 -9.32 2.25 0.43
CA ASN A 108 -8.53 2.09 -0.79
C ASN A 108 -7.16 2.77 -0.70
N GLN A 109 -6.82 3.36 0.46
CA GLN A 109 -5.50 3.90 0.74
C GLN A 109 -5.08 3.60 2.18
N ILE A 110 -3.81 3.27 2.34
CA ILE A 110 -3.11 3.16 3.62
C ILE A 110 -1.93 4.12 3.61
N GLU A 111 -1.77 4.90 4.67
CA GLU A 111 -0.58 5.71 4.92
C GLU A 111 0.15 5.21 6.17
N LEU A 112 1.46 4.99 6.05
CA LEU A 112 2.35 4.66 7.17
C LEU A 112 3.34 5.80 7.35
N VAL A 113 3.29 6.48 8.50
CA VAL A 113 4.31 7.45 8.90
C VAL A 113 5.40 6.73 9.67
N LEU A 114 6.62 6.81 9.17
CA LEU A 114 7.82 6.24 9.74
C LEU A 114 8.49 7.24 10.68
N LEU A 115 9.18 6.75 11.71
CA LEU A 115 9.89 7.57 12.71
C LEU A 115 10.93 8.52 12.10
N ASN A 116 11.48 8.17 10.94
CA ASN A 116 12.41 9.03 10.20
C ASN A 116 11.72 10.18 9.43
N GLY A 117 10.45 10.45 9.70
CA GLY A 117 9.70 11.54 9.08
C GLY A 117 9.26 11.26 7.64
N ARG A 118 9.37 10.01 7.17
CA ARG A 118 8.88 9.59 5.86
C ARG A 118 7.47 9.05 5.95
N LYS A 119 6.69 9.22 4.89
CA LYS A 119 5.36 8.67 4.74
C LYS A 119 5.29 7.76 3.53
N LEU A 120 5.02 6.49 3.78
CA LEU A 120 4.71 5.50 2.75
C LEU A 120 3.20 5.55 2.46
N ILE A 121 2.84 5.78 1.21
CA ILE A 121 1.46 5.82 0.74
C ILE A 121 1.25 4.61 -0.18
N ILE A 122 0.23 3.82 0.12
CA ILE A 122 -0.20 2.66 -0.65
C ILE A 122 -1.66 2.91 -1.03
N ARG A 123 -1.99 2.89 -2.32
CA ARG A 123 -3.34 3.21 -2.80
C ARG A 123 -3.75 2.28 -3.92
N HIS A 124 -5.02 1.89 -3.98
CA HIS A 124 -5.60 1.31 -5.18
C HIS A 124 -5.64 2.37 -6.31
N VAL A 125 -5.02 2.05 -7.45
CA VAL A 125 -4.97 2.93 -8.63
C VAL A 125 -5.78 2.31 -9.77
N PHE A 126 -6.54 3.15 -10.47
CA PHE A 126 -7.40 2.80 -11.60
C PHE A 126 -6.63 2.84 -12.93
N PRO A 127 -7.19 2.17 -13.95
CA PRO A 127 -7.03 0.77 -14.28
C PRO A 127 -5.70 0.44 -15.02
N PRO A 128 -5.22 -0.82 -14.94
CA PRO A 128 -5.84 -2.03 -14.35
C PRO A 128 -5.89 -2.05 -12.81
N MET A 129 -6.55 -3.06 -12.19
CA MET A 129 -6.57 -3.27 -10.72
C MET A 129 -5.13 -3.36 -10.20
N THR A 130 -4.60 -2.21 -9.78
CA THR A 130 -3.19 -2.03 -9.45
C THR A 130 -3.07 -1.23 -8.17
N LEU A 131 -1.88 -1.31 -7.58
CA LEU A 131 -1.46 -0.50 -6.46
C LEU A 131 -0.53 0.59 -6.95
N GLY A 132 -0.70 1.78 -6.41
CA GLY A 132 0.32 2.80 -6.37
C GLY A 132 1.03 2.76 -5.03
N VAL A 133 2.36 2.69 -5.07
CA VAL A 133 3.22 2.90 -3.89
C VAL A 133 4.12 4.12 -4.07
N LYS A 134 4.18 4.97 -3.05
CA LYS A 134 4.94 6.22 -3.07
C LYS A 134 5.51 6.54 -1.70
N LEU A 135 6.76 7.02 -1.69
CA LEU A 135 7.40 7.54 -0.50
C LEU A 135 7.45 9.07 -0.57
N THR A 136 7.09 9.72 0.53
CA THR A 136 7.10 11.18 0.68
C THR A 136 7.70 11.57 2.03
N ASN A 137 8.01 12.85 2.23
CA ASN A 137 8.30 13.39 3.55
C ASN A 137 7.00 13.88 4.19
N VAL A 138 6.91 13.80 5.53
CA VAL A 138 5.82 14.38 6.33
C VAL A 138 5.99 15.89 6.45
#